data_AF-A0A3M1R0I9-F1
#
_entry.id   AF-A0A3M1R0I9-F1
#
_cell.length_a   1.000
_cell.length_b   1.000
_cell.length_c   1.000
_cell.angle_alpha   90.00
_cell.angle_beta   90.00
_cell.angle_gamma   90.00
#
_symmetry.space_group_name_H-M   'P 1'
#
loop_
_entity.id
_entity.type
_entity.pdbx_description
1 polymer ?
#
loop_
_entity_poly.entity_id
_entity_poly.type
_entity_poly.pdbx_seq_one_letter_code
_entity_poly.pdbx_strand_id
1 'polypeptide(L)'
;MGAITKRVWAVIGGLACAASAQAIDYRGLDHQPLGFATLTIDGADQLVATPIPGGGGSGVTIDLGSAEFWRASMPAFDVSAVTGAWLQFDVTGVVGGSAAAFCSLRLTDLTNRVGVSASYPIAPGFPIDVTVYSGDAIVAAAANVGGMFAVFDPQGAEVEPARVRPTELRSTITFDTPTAIDLIGQPTVSGDRIEITTPAVITYEGLQTVDVTGSDLPDITIRDERLGKFGYALRALGQVTLNATGTCPACTLTVSNIGASGDDGVRVEVLSAEALTQSFSWRNTGAIPDGARLRVAGFGALHGLTGVELASIELEDVGAQLEVRGEFSGVGAPVRTVAVFDSGALVGQLTGQAGPTAARVDDMDWPTRLTTDARVAEFGGVAGFIVNWSTPILIEIAGGPTLTGDQLVVVGESPDDVPLDLTAVEDHVVIIPLLEFVSIGQEESCPGDVDGDDDIDLGDLAQLLANFGMTPADASDGDFDNSNEVDLADLAILLSAFDTTCN
;
A
#
# COMPACT_ATOMS: atom_id res chain seq x y z
N MET A 1 -27.39 75.31 -21.35
CA MET A 1 -28.51 74.53 -20.79
C MET A 1 -28.30 73.08 -21.15
N GLY A 2 -27.71 72.30 -20.24
CA GLY A 2 -27.42 70.88 -20.43
C GLY A 2 -28.64 70.03 -20.08
N ALA A 3 -29.06 69.16 -20.99
CA ALA A 3 -30.17 68.24 -20.77
C ALA A 3 -29.64 66.93 -20.17
N ILE A 4 -30.20 66.59 -19.01
CA ILE A 4 -29.95 65.40 -18.20
C ILE A 4 -30.65 64.20 -18.85
N THR A 5 -29.89 63.18 -19.25
CA THR A 5 -30.46 61.89 -19.64
C THR A 5 -30.30 60.91 -18.48
N LYS A 6 -31.40 60.66 -17.75
CA LYS A 6 -31.50 59.58 -16.76
C LYS A 6 -31.22 58.24 -17.44
N ARG A 7 -30.14 57.55 -17.06
CA ARG A 7 -29.95 56.13 -17.34
C ARG A 7 -30.50 55.33 -16.16
N VAL A 8 -31.57 54.57 -16.42
CA VAL A 8 -32.11 53.56 -15.52
C VAL A 8 -31.10 52.43 -15.44
N TRP A 9 -30.64 52.10 -14.22
CA TRP A 9 -29.88 50.88 -13.96
C TRP A 9 -30.89 49.74 -13.80
N ALA A 10 -30.95 48.83 -14.77
CA ALA A 10 -31.55 47.52 -14.57
C ALA A 10 -30.47 46.60 -14.02
N VAL A 11 -30.58 46.23 -12.74
CA VAL A 11 -29.83 45.13 -12.15
C VAL A 11 -30.43 43.85 -12.72
N ILE A 12 -29.77 43.26 -13.71
CA ILE A 12 -30.02 41.87 -14.09
C ILE A 12 -29.10 41.04 -13.22
N GLY A 13 -29.69 40.36 -12.23
CA GLY A 13 -29.04 39.28 -11.49
C GLY A 13 -28.68 38.17 -12.47
N GLY A 14 -27.43 38.15 -12.91
CA GLY A 14 -26.85 37.02 -13.59
C GLY A 14 -26.49 35.97 -12.55
N LEU A 15 -27.31 34.92 -12.45
CA LEU A 15 -26.83 33.60 -12.07
C LEU A 15 -25.65 33.30 -13.00
N ALA A 16 -24.43 33.36 -12.47
CA ALA A 16 -23.28 32.80 -13.17
C ALA A 16 -23.59 31.33 -13.41
N CYS A 17 -23.67 30.95 -14.69
CA CYS A 17 -23.65 29.56 -15.09
C CYS A 17 -22.41 28.95 -14.45
N ALA A 18 -22.57 27.99 -13.54
CA ALA A 18 -21.45 27.29 -12.92
C ALA A 18 -20.56 26.76 -14.06
N ALA A 19 -19.30 27.21 -14.08
CA ALA A 19 -18.28 26.49 -14.84
C ALA A 19 -18.33 25.05 -14.33
N SER A 20 -18.36 24.07 -15.23
CA SER A 20 -18.37 22.65 -14.87
C SER A 20 -17.24 22.41 -13.88
N ALA A 21 -17.60 22.01 -12.66
CA ALA A 21 -16.64 21.68 -11.64
C ALA A 21 -15.79 20.52 -12.19
N GLN A 22 -14.48 20.77 -12.39
CA GLN A 22 -13.63 19.85 -13.14
C GLN A 22 -13.07 18.80 -12.19
N ALA A 23 -13.30 17.53 -12.53
CA ALA A 23 -12.64 16.40 -11.91
C ALA A 23 -11.12 16.49 -12.08
N ILE A 24 -10.36 16.08 -11.06
CA ILE A 24 -8.90 15.97 -11.14
C ILE A 24 -8.50 14.55 -10.77
N ASP A 25 -7.62 13.95 -11.57
CA ASP A 25 -6.86 12.77 -11.14
C ASP A 25 -5.68 13.27 -10.29
N TYR A 26 -5.59 12.78 -9.07
CA TYR A 26 -4.48 13.03 -8.17
C TYR A 26 -4.05 11.71 -7.56
N ARG A 27 -2.75 11.39 -7.63
CA ARG A 27 -2.18 10.13 -7.12
C ARG A 27 -2.97 8.88 -7.55
N GLY A 28 -3.55 8.92 -8.74
CA GLY A 28 -4.29 7.84 -9.37
C GLY A 28 -5.72 7.64 -8.87
N LEU A 29 -6.26 8.58 -8.10
CA LEU A 29 -7.66 8.57 -7.67
C LEU A 29 -8.43 9.75 -8.29
N ASP A 30 -9.71 9.52 -8.57
CA ASP A 30 -10.61 10.53 -9.12
C ASP A 30 -11.15 11.44 -8.02
N HIS A 31 -10.96 12.75 -8.19
CA HIS A 31 -11.40 13.77 -7.24
C HIS A 31 -12.48 14.65 -7.85
N GLN A 32 -13.60 14.80 -7.14
CA GLN A 32 -14.69 15.69 -7.52
C GLN A 32 -14.82 16.83 -6.51
N PRO A 33 -14.90 18.10 -6.94
CA PRO A 33 -15.17 19.20 -6.04
C PRO A 33 -16.56 19.07 -5.38
N LEU A 34 -16.63 19.36 -4.09
CA LEU A 34 -17.86 19.46 -3.32
C LEU A 34 -18.20 20.91 -2.98
N GLY A 35 -19.49 21.23 -3.01
CA GLY A 35 -20.01 22.52 -2.58
C GLY A 35 -19.49 23.68 -3.45
N PHE A 36 -18.81 24.63 -2.83
CA PHE A 36 -18.26 25.82 -3.50
C PHE A 36 -16.79 25.64 -3.92
N ALA A 37 -16.18 24.51 -3.59
CA ALA A 37 -14.76 24.30 -3.86
C ALA A 37 -14.47 24.13 -5.35
N THR A 38 -13.27 24.53 -5.72
CA THR A 38 -12.59 24.18 -6.96
C THR A 38 -11.32 23.41 -6.61
N LEU A 39 -10.95 22.46 -7.44
CA LEU A 39 -9.75 21.65 -7.24
C LEU A 39 -8.62 22.15 -8.12
N THR A 40 -7.40 22.14 -7.59
CA THR A 40 -6.16 22.41 -8.33
C THR A 40 -5.03 21.56 -7.79
N ILE A 41 -4.04 21.24 -8.63
CA ILE A 41 -2.73 20.77 -8.17
C ILE A 41 -1.79 21.97 -8.11
N ASP A 42 -1.16 22.18 -6.95
CA ASP A 42 -0.28 23.32 -6.73
C ASP A 42 1.15 23.08 -7.25
N GLY A 43 2.04 24.06 -7.06
CA GLY A 43 3.45 23.95 -7.50
C GLY A 43 4.28 22.94 -6.71
N ALA A 44 3.75 22.38 -5.63
CA ALA A 44 4.37 21.34 -4.80
C ALA A 44 3.75 19.96 -5.04
N ASP A 45 2.94 19.80 -6.10
CA ASP A 45 2.24 18.55 -6.44
C ASP A 45 1.27 18.10 -5.33
N GLN A 46 0.56 19.06 -4.73
CA GLN A 46 -0.45 18.84 -3.70
C GLN A 46 -1.83 19.17 -4.25
N LEU A 47 -2.82 18.35 -3.91
CA LEU A 47 -4.21 18.64 -4.24
C LEU A 47 -4.75 19.69 -3.28
N VAL A 48 -5.28 20.77 -3.82
CA VAL A 48 -5.86 21.89 -3.07
C VAL A 48 -7.30 22.09 -3.47
N ALA A 49 -8.21 22.08 -2.48
CA ALA A 49 -9.62 22.44 -2.63
C ALA A 49 -9.87 23.81 -2.00
N THR A 50 -10.34 24.77 -2.80
CA THR A 50 -10.60 26.15 -2.37
C THR A 50 -11.69 26.82 -3.23
N PRO A 51 -12.52 27.74 -2.71
CA PRO A 51 -12.60 28.21 -1.32
C PRO A 51 -13.37 27.26 -0.39
N ILE A 52 -13.13 27.38 0.92
CA ILE A 52 -13.83 26.65 1.99
C ILE A 52 -14.57 27.63 2.90
N PRO A 53 -15.73 28.18 2.45
CA PRO A 53 -16.47 29.19 3.20
C PRO A 53 -17.11 28.62 4.47
N GLY A 54 -17.55 29.52 5.36
CA GLY A 54 -18.34 29.16 6.52
C GLY A 54 -19.69 28.53 6.18
N GLY A 55 -20.13 27.56 6.99
CA GLY A 55 -21.41 26.87 6.84
C GLY A 55 -21.30 25.38 6.45
N GLY A 56 -20.08 24.90 6.16
CA GLY A 56 -19.78 23.49 5.88
C GLY A 56 -20.11 23.03 4.46
N GLY A 57 -19.61 21.83 4.12
CA GLY A 57 -19.98 21.11 2.89
C GLY A 57 -19.24 21.54 1.62
N SER A 58 -18.20 22.37 1.72
CA SER A 58 -17.26 22.59 0.62
C SER A 58 -16.00 21.75 0.85
N GLY A 59 -15.44 21.20 -0.22
CA GLY A 59 -14.26 20.35 -0.15
C GLY A 59 -14.12 19.46 -1.37
N VAL A 60 -13.80 18.19 -1.15
CA VAL A 60 -13.54 17.22 -2.21
C VAL A 60 -14.12 15.85 -1.87
N THR A 61 -14.67 15.17 -2.86
CA THR A 61 -14.98 13.73 -2.81
C THR A 61 -13.88 12.99 -3.55
N ILE A 62 -13.34 11.96 -2.92
CA ILE A 62 -12.40 11.00 -3.51
C ILE A 62 -13.14 9.70 -3.80
N ASP A 63 -13.04 9.18 -5.03
CA ASP A 63 -13.52 7.85 -5.39
C ASP A 63 -12.47 6.79 -5.03
N LEU A 64 -12.89 5.76 -4.28
CA LEU A 64 -12.05 4.66 -3.83
C LEU A 64 -12.34 3.35 -4.57
N GLY A 65 -13.39 3.28 -5.40
CA GLY A 65 -13.93 2.04 -5.93
C GLY A 65 -14.42 1.12 -4.82
N SER A 66 -13.65 0.11 -4.44
CA SER A 66 -13.96 -0.85 -3.38
C SER A 66 -12.70 -1.08 -2.52
N ALA A 67 -12.30 -0.04 -1.80
CA ALA A 67 -11.10 -0.07 -0.95
C ALA A 67 -11.38 -0.64 0.44
N GLU A 68 -10.34 -1.07 1.14
CA GLU A 68 -10.40 -1.50 2.54
C GLU A 68 -10.15 -0.34 3.51
N PHE A 69 -9.35 0.62 3.06
CA PHE A 69 -9.06 1.89 3.73
C PHE A 69 -8.59 2.92 2.70
N TRP A 70 -8.57 4.18 3.12
CA TRP A 70 -7.87 5.27 2.41
C TRP A 70 -7.10 6.05 3.45
N ARG A 71 -5.97 6.62 3.03
CA ARG A 71 -5.06 7.31 3.93
C ARG A 71 -4.42 8.46 3.20
N ALA A 72 -4.29 9.60 3.87
CA ALA A 72 -3.68 10.76 3.26
C ALA A 72 -2.87 11.60 4.23
N SER A 73 -1.75 12.14 3.72
CA SER A 73 -0.89 13.09 4.42
C SER A 73 -1.45 14.50 4.27
N MET A 74 -1.68 15.15 5.40
CA MET A 74 -2.26 16.48 5.49
C MET A 74 -1.23 17.44 6.08
N PRO A 75 -1.24 18.74 5.69
CA PRO A 75 -0.47 19.74 6.40
C PRO A 75 -0.98 19.95 7.81
N ALA A 76 -0.20 20.72 8.57
CA ALA A 76 -0.66 21.17 9.87
C ALA A 76 -2.01 21.85 9.71
N PHE A 77 -3.00 21.34 10.43
CA PHE A 77 -4.33 21.93 10.45
C PHE A 77 -4.19 23.37 10.95
N ASP A 78 -4.43 24.33 10.05
CA ASP A 78 -4.11 25.73 10.29
C ASP A 78 -5.02 26.33 11.37
N VAL A 79 -4.50 26.36 12.61
CA VAL A 79 -5.15 26.96 13.78
C VAL A 79 -5.12 28.49 13.81
N SER A 80 -4.61 29.14 12.75
CA SER A 80 -4.81 30.58 12.56
C SER A 80 -6.15 30.90 11.89
N ALA A 81 -6.93 29.86 11.57
CA ALA A 81 -8.31 29.96 11.15
C ALA A 81 -9.23 30.53 12.26
N VAL A 82 -10.49 30.73 11.91
CA VAL A 82 -11.51 31.19 12.86
C VAL A 82 -11.72 30.09 13.89
N THR A 83 -11.58 30.36 15.19
CA THR A 83 -11.87 29.38 16.26
C THR A 83 -13.21 28.68 16.01
N GLY A 84 -13.22 27.35 15.99
CA GLY A 84 -14.38 26.54 15.61
C GLY A 84 -14.45 26.15 14.12
N ALA A 85 -13.49 26.58 13.30
CA ALA A 85 -13.24 26.01 11.98
C ALA A 85 -12.97 24.51 12.11
N TRP A 86 -13.36 23.74 11.09
CA TRP A 86 -13.27 22.29 11.14
C TRP A 86 -12.98 21.68 9.78
N LEU A 87 -12.35 20.51 9.83
CA LEU A 87 -12.14 19.56 8.73
C LEU A 87 -12.82 18.25 9.11
N GLN A 88 -13.52 17.64 8.17
CA GLN A 88 -14.26 16.41 8.37
C GLN A 88 -14.02 15.43 7.23
N PHE A 89 -13.84 14.17 7.59
CA PHE A 89 -13.72 13.03 6.70
C PHE A 89 -14.96 12.16 6.89
N ASP A 90 -15.84 12.14 5.90
CA ASP A 90 -17.00 11.26 5.87
C ASP A 90 -16.72 10.11 4.90
N VAL A 91 -16.71 8.89 5.43
CA VAL A 91 -16.44 7.68 4.64
C VAL A 91 -17.74 6.96 4.34
N THR A 92 -17.98 6.70 3.06
CA THR A 92 -19.08 5.85 2.61
C THR A 92 -18.56 4.55 2.01
N GLY A 93 -19.35 3.49 2.15
CA GLY A 93 -19.06 2.18 1.58
C GLY A 93 -20.35 1.43 1.27
N VAL A 94 -20.24 0.15 0.94
CA VAL A 94 -21.39 -0.69 0.61
C VAL A 94 -21.54 -1.82 1.62
N VAL A 95 -22.79 -2.04 2.07
CA VAL A 95 -23.19 -3.15 2.94
C VAL A 95 -24.47 -3.75 2.38
N GLY A 96 -24.43 -5.03 1.98
CA GLY A 96 -25.60 -5.74 1.43
C GLY A 96 -26.16 -5.07 0.16
N GLY A 97 -25.27 -4.57 -0.70
CA GLY A 97 -25.59 -3.89 -1.95
C GLY A 97 -26.13 -2.47 -1.80
N SER A 98 -26.13 -1.90 -0.59
CA SER A 98 -26.62 -0.54 -0.32
C SER A 98 -25.52 0.35 0.24
N ALA A 99 -25.49 1.61 -0.18
CA ALA A 99 -24.58 2.60 0.35
C ALA A 99 -24.83 2.83 1.85
N ALA A 100 -23.77 2.92 2.63
CA ALA A 100 -23.79 3.14 4.07
C ALA A 100 -22.67 4.09 4.51
N ALA A 101 -22.95 4.86 5.57
CA ALA A 101 -21.95 5.72 6.20
C ALA A 101 -21.15 4.93 7.24
N PHE A 102 -19.84 4.83 7.05
CA PHE A 102 -18.95 4.03 7.89
C PHE A 102 -18.40 4.84 9.05
N CYS A 103 -17.84 6.00 8.74
CA CYS A 103 -17.17 6.86 9.71
C CYS A 103 -17.41 8.33 9.36
N SER A 104 -17.50 9.17 10.39
CA SER A 104 -17.29 10.60 10.29
C SER A 104 -16.24 11.00 11.31
N LEU A 105 -15.03 11.37 10.85
CA LEU A 105 -13.91 11.83 11.68
C LEU A 105 -13.78 13.35 11.50
N ARG A 106 -13.78 14.10 12.60
CA ARG A 106 -13.71 15.57 12.57
C ARG A 106 -12.56 16.11 13.41
N LEU A 107 -11.81 17.02 12.81
CA LEU A 107 -10.81 17.87 13.44
C LEU A 107 -11.38 19.29 13.60
N THR A 108 -11.28 19.89 14.78
CA THR A 108 -11.82 21.22 15.09
C THR A 108 -10.76 22.12 15.69
N ASP A 109 -10.64 23.36 15.21
CA ASP A 109 -9.73 24.35 15.76
C ASP A 109 -10.26 24.89 17.10
N LEU A 110 -9.48 24.71 18.16
CA LEU A 110 -9.78 25.17 19.52
C LEU A 110 -8.93 26.38 19.94
N THR A 111 -8.26 27.06 19.01
CA THR A 111 -7.25 28.11 19.26
C THR A 111 -5.96 27.51 19.84
N ASN A 112 -4.95 27.35 18.97
CA ASN A 112 -3.64 26.72 19.26
C ASN A 112 -3.67 25.22 19.58
N ARG A 113 -4.82 24.57 19.45
CA ARG A 113 -5.00 23.14 19.70
C ARG A 113 -6.04 22.60 18.71
N VAL A 114 -5.96 21.31 18.40
CA VAL A 114 -6.90 20.65 17.49
C VAL A 114 -7.68 19.58 18.24
N GLY A 115 -9.00 19.72 18.28
CA GLY A 115 -9.91 18.76 18.88
C GLY A 115 -10.31 17.66 17.91
N VAL A 116 -10.43 16.43 18.41
CA VAL A 116 -10.80 15.24 17.65
C VAL A 116 -12.13 14.70 18.15
N SER A 117 -13.03 14.41 17.20
CA SER A 117 -14.26 13.67 17.43
C SER A 117 -14.52 12.71 16.28
N ALA A 118 -15.19 11.60 16.55
CA ALA A 118 -15.51 10.59 15.55
C ALA A 118 -16.90 9.97 15.83
N SER A 119 -17.53 9.46 14.79
CA SER A 119 -18.75 8.65 14.89
C SER A 119 -18.75 7.54 13.85
N TYR A 120 -19.36 6.40 14.18
CA TYR A 120 -19.44 5.22 13.31
C TYR A 120 -20.91 4.81 13.10
N PRO A 121 -21.63 5.44 12.15
CA PRO A 121 -23.06 5.22 11.97
C PRO A 121 -23.43 3.77 11.62
N ILE A 122 -22.51 3.02 10.99
CA ILE A 122 -22.69 1.61 10.64
C ILE A 122 -22.67 0.68 11.88
N ALA A 123 -22.11 1.13 13.00
CA ALA A 123 -22.04 0.40 14.27
C ALA A 123 -22.79 1.16 15.38
N PRO A 124 -24.11 1.39 15.23
CA PRO A 124 -24.84 2.22 16.18
C PRO A 124 -24.90 1.57 17.56
N GLY A 125 -24.47 2.31 18.58
CA GLY A 125 -24.52 1.88 19.98
C GLY A 125 -23.34 1.02 20.44
N PHE A 126 -22.38 0.74 19.56
CA PHE A 126 -21.09 0.19 19.99
C PHE A 126 -20.24 1.28 20.65
N PRO A 127 -19.40 0.93 21.64
CA PRO A 127 -18.51 1.89 22.26
C PRO A 127 -17.47 2.37 21.24
N ILE A 128 -17.02 3.61 21.44
CA ILE A 128 -15.85 4.15 20.75
C ILE A 128 -14.73 4.19 21.79
N ASP A 129 -13.63 3.52 21.50
CA ASP A 129 -12.44 3.53 22.33
C ASP A 129 -11.35 4.33 21.63
N VAL A 130 -10.50 5.01 22.40
CA VAL A 130 -9.37 5.79 21.88
C VAL A 130 -8.09 5.40 22.62
N THR A 131 -7.04 5.15 21.85
CA THR A 131 -5.72 4.78 22.35
C THR A 131 -4.66 5.68 21.73
N VAL A 132 -3.73 6.15 22.55
CA VAL A 132 -2.59 6.97 22.14
C VAL A 132 -1.32 6.15 22.27
N TYR A 133 -0.51 6.13 21.21
CA TYR A 133 0.76 5.42 21.14
C TYR A 133 1.94 6.38 21.07
N SER A 134 3.10 5.88 21.49
CA SER A 134 4.43 6.41 21.19
C SER A 134 5.31 5.23 20.79
N GLY A 135 5.62 5.12 19.49
CA GLY A 135 6.05 3.86 18.88
C GLY A 135 5.02 2.78 19.12
N ASP A 136 5.44 1.62 19.63
CA ASP A 136 4.53 0.52 19.96
C ASP A 136 3.93 0.62 21.38
N ALA A 137 4.39 1.58 22.19
CA ALA A 137 3.95 1.72 23.57
C ALA A 137 2.64 2.51 23.66
N ILE A 138 1.63 1.94 24.34
CA ILE A 138 0.42 2.67 24.72
C ILE A 138 0.77 3.66 25.85
N VAL A 139 0.57 4.95 25.61
CA VAL A 139 0.86 6.02 26.57
C VAL A 139 -0.40 6.59 27.22
N ALA A 140 -1.57 6.47 26.58
CA ALA A 140 -2.87 6.81 27.15
C ALA A 140 -3.99 6.02 26.47
N ALA A 141 -5.11 5.78 27.17
CA ALA A 141 -6.29 5.17 26.60
C ALA A 141 -7.56 5.62 27.33
N ALA A 142 -8.67 5.74 26.61
CA ALA A 142 -9.98 5.99 27.16
C ALA A 142 -11.03 5.15 26.42
N ALA A 143 -11.95 4.56 27.17
CA ALA A 143 -12.98 3.69 26.61
C ALA A 143 -14.36 4.37 26.61
N ASN A 144 -15.21 3.98 25.68
CA ASN A 144 -16.59 4.46 25.53
C ASN A 144 -16.68 6.00 25.54
N VAL A 145 -15.85 6.64 24.73
CA VAL A 145 -15.81 8.09 24.56
C VAL A 145 -16.95 8.58 23.66
N GLY A 146 -17.29 9.86 23.77
CA GLY A 146 -18.30 10.49 22.93
C GLY A 146 -18.07 11.99 22.82
N GLY A 147 -18.56 12.58 21.72
CA GLY A 147 -18.25 13.98 21.39
C GLY A 147 -16.77 14.17 21.08
N MET A 148 -16.20 15.27 21.55
CA MET A 148 -14.76 15.51 21.45
C MET A 148 -14.03 14.78 22.58
N PHE A 149 -13.06 13.95 22.25
CA PHE A 149 -12.41 13.04 23.20
C PHE A 149 -10.89 13.14 23.25
N ALA A 150 -10.26 13.73 22.23
CA ALA A 150 -8.83 14.00 22.21
C ALA A 150 -8.56 15.42 21.72
N VAL A 151 -7.45 16.00 22.17
CA VAL A 151 -6.95 17.30 21.71
C VAL A 151 -5.44 17.19 21.54
N PHE A 152 -4.87 17.72 20.46
CA PHE A 152 -3.42 17.65 20.22
C PHE A 152 -2.85 19.01 19.76
N ASP A 153 -1.52 19.15 19.81
CA ASP A 153 -0.85 20.35 19.29
C ASP A 153 -0.85 20.37 17.75
N PRO A 154 -1.12 21.52 17.09
CA PRO A 154 -1.28 21.59 15.64
C PRO A 154 -0.02 21.16 14.89
N GLN A 155 -0.13 20.12 14.05
CA GLN A 155 0.95 19.67 13.17
C GLN A 155 0.41 18.84 12.00
N GLY A 156 1.29 18.54 11.04
CA GLY A 156 1.00 17.64 9.93
C GLY A 156 0.72 16.23 10.44
N ALA A 157 -0.24 15.57 9.81
CA ALA A 157 -0.62 14.23 10.18
C ALA A 157 -1.05 13.45 8.94
N GLU A 158 -0.78 12.16 8.99
CA GLU A 158 -1.42 11.19 8.15
C GLU A 158 -2.73 10.75 8.78
N VAL A 159 -3.81 10.81 8.01
CA VAL A 159 -5.16 10.49 8.45
C VAL A 159 -5.69 9.30 7.68
N GLU A 160 -6.09 8.26 8.39
CA GLU A 160 -6.83 7.11 7.90
C GLU A 160 -8.22 7.14 8.55
N PRO A 161 -9.23 7.75 7.92
CA PRO A 161 -10.51 8.00 8.57
C PRO A 161 -11.33 6.72 8.77
N ALA A 162 -11.10 5.68 7.97
CA ALA A 162 -11.69 4.37 8.21
C ALA A 162 -10.82 3.27 7.60
N ARG A 163 -10.58 2.24 8.40
CA ARG A 163 -10.12 0.91 7.99
C ARG A 163 -11.12 -0.11 8.49
N VAL A 164 -11.55 -0.96 7.58
CA VAL A 164 -12.46 -2.04 7.90
C VAL A 164 -11.69 -3.32 8.20
N ARG A 165 -11.98 -3.93 9.34
CA ARG A 165 -11.50 -5.26 9.71
C ARG A 165 -12.70 -6.14 10.05
N PRO A 166 -12.55 -7.48 10.07
CA PRO A 166 -13.67 -8.39 10.32
C PRO A 166 -14.44 -8.14 11.63
N THR A 167 -13.77 -7.58 12.64
CA THR A 167 -14.31 -7.41 13.99
C THR A 167 -14.25 -5.97 14.52
N GLU A 168 -13.65 -5.04 13.78
CA GLU A 168 -13.49 -3.66 14.20
C GLU A 168 -13.49 -2.68 13.02
N LEU A 169 -13.94 -1.46 13.30
CA LEU A 169 -13.61 -0.27 12.51
C LEU A 169 -12.55 0.52 13.24
N ARG A 170 -11.57 1.01 12.49
CA ARG A 170 -10.47 1.81 13.02
C ARG A 170 -10.36 3.11 12.25
N SER A 171 -10.14 4.20 12.97
CA SER A 171 -9.60 5.44 12.41
C SER A 171 -8.26 5.71 13.06
N THR A 172 -7.29 6.20 12.27
CA THR A 172 -5.93 6.45 12.74
C THR A 172 -5.51 7.86 12.35
N ILE A 173 -4.90 8.57 13.29
CA ILE A 173 -4.17 9.81 13.03
C ILE A 173 -2.73 9.57 13.47
N THR A 174 -1.80 9.61 12.53
CA THR A 174 -0.37 9.44 12.78
C THR A 174 0.34 10.77 12.54
N PHE A 175 1.10 11.25 13.50
CA PHE A 175 1.77 12.54 13.46
C PHE A 175 3.18 12.43 12.88
N ASP A 176 3.63 13.47 12.18
CA ASP A 176 4.99 13.55 11.60
C ASP A 176 6.07 13.40 12.69
N THR A 177 5.77 13.84 13.91
CA THR A 177 6.63 13.71 15.09
C THR A 177 5.78 13.50 16.36
N PRO A 178 6.32 12.89 17.42
CA PRO A 178 5.61 12.81 18.69
C PRO A 178 5.17 14.19 19.20
N THR A 179 3.94 14.27 19.70
CA THR A 179 3.29 15.52 20.08
C THR A 179 2.53 15.42 21.39
N ALA A 180 2.26 16.58 22.01
CA ALA A 180 1.34 16.66 23.14
C ALA A 180 -0.09 16.28 22.73
N ILE A 181 -0.66 15.31 23.45
CA ILE A 181 -2.01 14.80 23.26
C ILE A 181 -2.69 14.76 24.63
N ASP A 182 -3.88 15.35 24.71
CA ASP A 182 -4.77 15.29 25.86
C ASP A 182 -5.97 14.42 25.51
N LEU A 183 -6.12 13.26 26.16
CA LEU A 183 -7.43 12.62 26.22
C LEU A 183 -8.27 13.38 27.24
N ILE A 184 -9.52 13.72 26.90
CA ILE A 184 -10.35 14.59 27.74
C ILE A 184 -10.51 13.99 29.16
N GLY A 185 -10.09 14.77 30.17
CA GLY A 185 -10.11 14.35 31.57
C GLY A 185 -8.88 13.56 32.02
N GLN A 186 -7.87 13.37 31.17
CA GLN A 186 -6.60 12.73 31.48
C GLN A 186 -5.42 13.72 31.41
N PRO A 187 -4.25 13.39 31.98
CA PRO A 187 -3.03 14.17 31.81
C PRO A 187 -2.55 14.20 30.35
N THR A 188 -1.84 15.26 29.98
CA THR A 188 -1.12 15.36 28.71
C THR A 188 -0.06 14.28 28.60
N VAL A 189 -0.02 13.60 27.46
CA VAL A 189 1.03 12.63 27.10
C VAL A 189 1.73 13.07 25.81
N SER A 190 2.93 12.57 25.58
CA SER A 190 3.60 12.68 24.28
C SER A 190 3.32 11.41 23.49
N GLY A 191 2.78 11.53 22.28
CA GLY A 191 2.48 10.37 21.42
C GLY A 191 2.56 10.71 19.93
N ASP A 192 2.73 9.70 19.09
CA ASP A 192 2.84 9.81 17.63
C ASP A 192 1.63 9.26 16.89
N ARG A 193 0.73 8.54 17.55
CA ARG A 193 -0.47 7.98 16.92
C ARG A 193 -1.68 8.00 17.86
N ILE A 194 -2.83 8.40 17.32
CA ILE A 194 -4.15 8.22 17.93
C ILE A 194 -4.89 7.17 17.12
N GLU A 195 -5.25 6.07 17.77
CA GLU A 195 -6.17 5.06 17.20
C GLU A 195 -7.53 5.21 17.85
N ILE A 196 -8.57 5.23 17.03
CA ILE A 196 -9.97 5.28 17.44
C ILE A 196 -10.60 3.99 16.93
N THR A 197 -11.13 3.17 17.81
CA THR A 197 -11.71 1.88 17.44
C THR A 197 -13.15 1.77 17.88
N THR A 198 -13.94 1.05 17.09
CA THR A 198 -15.25 0.59 17.51
C THR A 198 -15.41 -0.89 17.10
N PRO A 199 -15.81 -1.77 18.03
CA PRO A 199 -16.06 -3.16 17.66
C PRO A 199 -17.28 -3.21 16.73
N ALA A 200 -17.12 -3.88 15.59
CA ALA A 200 -18.17 -4.01 14.59
C ALA A 200 -17.97 -5.31 13.81
N VAL A 201 -19.00 -6.16 13.77
CA VAL A 201 -19.03 -7.29 12.83
C VAL A 201 -19.81 -6.83 11.62
N ILE A 202 -19.09 -6.47 10.58
CA ILE A 202 -19.66 -5.92 9.35
C ILE A 202 -19.20 -6.74 8.16
N THR A 203 -20.17 -7.33 7.46
CA THR A 203 -19.94 -7.79 6.10
C THR A 203 -20.08 -6.57 5.21
N TYR A 204 -18.98 -6.16 4.58
CA TYR A 204 -18.93 -4.99 3.72
C TYR A 204 -18.44 -5.39 2.35
N GLU A 205 -18.78 -4.59 1.35
CA GLU A 205 -18.40 -4.78 -0.06
C GLU A 205 -17.29 -3.82 -0.51
N GLY A 206 -16.71 -3.07 0.44
CA GLY A 206 -15.68 -2.06 0.23
C GLY A 206 -16.13 -0.65 0.57
N LEU A 207 -15.16 0.19 0.93
CA LEU A 207 -15.30 1.65 0.98
C LEU A 207 -15.33 2.20 -0.44
N GLN A 208 -16.24 3.13 -0.69
CA GLN A 208 -16.50 3.72 -2.02
C GLN A 208 -16.00 5.14 -2.12
N THR A 209 -16.22 5.96 -1.09
CA THR A 209 -15.81 7.36 -1.14
C THR A 209 -15.31 7.87 0.20
N VAL A 210 -14.46 8.88 0.13
CA VAL A 210 -14.18 9.79 1.25
C VAL A 210 -14.55 11.20 0.82
N ASP A 211 -15.46 11.82 1.55
CA ASP A 211 -15.73 13.25 1.43
C ASP A 211 -14.87 13.97 2.47
N VAL A 212 -13.91 14.78 2.00
CA VAL A 212 -13.10 15.66 2.83
C VAL A 212 -13.68 17.06 2.72
N THR A 213 -14.40 17.48 3.75
CA THR A 213 -15.09 18.79 3.78
C THR A 213 -14.64 19.65 4.93
N GLY A 214 -14.84 20.96 4.81
CA GLY A 214 -14.50 21.88 5.87
C GLY A 214 -15.44 23.07 5.97
N SER A 215 -15.20 23.89 6.99
CA SER A 215 -15.84 25.19 7.19
C SER A 215 -14.83 26.18 7.75
N ASP A 216 -14.86 27.39 7.22
CA ASP A 216 -14.02 28.52 7.68
C ASP A 216 -12.52 28.23 7.62
N LEU A 217 -12.09 27.48 6.58
CA LEU A 217 -10.69 27.18 6.29
C LEU A 217 -10.20 27.99 5.07
N PRO A 218 -8.90 28.32 5.00
CA PRO A 218 -8.33 28.92 3.79
C PRO A 218 -8.46 27.98 2.58
N ASP A 219 -8.16 26.71 2.79
CA ASP A 219 -8.22 25.62 1.82
C ASP A 219 -8.25 24.26 2.55
N ILE A 220 -8.45 23.20 1.79
CA ILE A 220 -8.12 21.82 2.18
C ILE A 220 -7.01 21.38 1.25
N THR A 221 -5.88 20.97 1.83
CA THR A 221 -4.70 20.53 1.08
C THR A 221 -4.36 19.08 1.42
N ILE A 222 -4.20 18.24 0.41
CA ILE A 222 -3.74 16.85 0.49
C ILE A 222 -2.35 16.77 -0.12
N ARG A 223 -1.35 16.37 0.67
CA ARG A 223 0.07 16.32 0.25
C ARG A 223 0.43 15.06 -0.51
N ASP A 224 -0.18 13.95 -0.11
CA ASP A 224 0.00 12.61 -0.67
C ASP A 224 -1.15 11.73 -0.18
N GLU A 225 -1.47 10.66 -0.92
CA GLU A 225 -2.51 9.71 -0.53
C GLU A 225 -2.23 8.29 -1.01
N ARG A 226 -2.88 7.35 -0.35
CA ARG A 226 -2.75 5.90 -0.57
C ARG A 226 -4.13 5.26 -0.58
N LEU A 227 -4.32 4.35 -1.54
CA LEU A 227 -5.48 3.46 -1.61
C LEU A 227 -5.18 2.16 -0.87
N GLY A 228 -6.06 1.74 0.03
CA GLY A 228 -5.90 0.49 0.77
C GLY A 228 -6.54 -0.70 0.06
N LYS A 229 -5.74 -1.70 -0.31
CA LYS A 229 -6.21 -2.93 -0.95
C LYS A 229 -5.26 -4.09 -0.69
N PHE A 230 -5.78 -5.31 -0.60
CA PHE A 230 -5.02 -6.51 -0.25
C PHE A 230 -4.32 -6.39 1.12
N GLY A 231 -4.84 -5.58 2.04
CA GLY A 231 -4.18 -5.25 3.30
C GLY A 231 -3.11 -4.16 3.22
N TYR A 232 -2.60 -3.84 2.03
CA TYR A 232 -1.48 -2.90 1.82
C TYR A 232 -1.94 -1.50 1.42
N ALA A 233 -1.08 -0.52 1.69
CA ALA A 233 -1.25 0.85 1.20
C ALA A 233 -0.57 0.98 -0.16
N LEU A 234 -1.34 1.42 -1.16
CA LEU A 234 -0.93 1.49 -2.55
C LEU A 234 -0.88 2.95 -3.01
N ARG A 235 0.20 3.32 -3.68
CA ARG A 235 0.41 4.66 -4.23
C ARG A 235 0.66 4.58 -5.73
N ALA A 236 -0.04 5.40 -6.51
CA ALA A 236 0.22 5.52 -7.93
C ALA A 236 1.60 6.15 -8.18
N LEU A 237 2.32 5.61 -9.15
CA LEU A 237 3.53 6.19 -9.73
C LEU A 237 3.16 6.77 -11.10
N GLY A 238 3.73 7.91 -11.44
CA GLY A 238 3.45 8.59 -12.70
C GLY A 238 2.01 9.10 -12.77
N GLN A 239 1.33 8.80 -13.88
CA GLN A 239 -0.03 9.27 -14.19
C GLN A 239 -1.06 8.14 -14.21
N VAL A 240 -0.77 6.99 -13.59
CA VAL A 240 -1.71 5.87 -13.60
C VAL A 240 -2.96 6.18 -12.79
N THR A 241 -4.07 5.57 -13.21
CA THR A 241 -5.32 5.56 -12.43
C THR A 241 -5.52 4.19 -11.79
N LEU A 242 -5.85 4.18 -10.50
CA LEU A 242 -6.08 3.00 -9.66
C LEU A 242 -7.58 2.75 -9.49
N ASN A 243 -8.03 1.53 -9.73
CA ASN A 243 -9.42 1.14 -9.53
C ASN A 243 -9.51 -0.18 -8.74
N ALA A 244 -9.88 -0.08 -7.47
CA ALA A 244 -10.10 -1.23 -6.60
C ALA A 244 -11.51 -1.81 -6.79
N THR A 245 -11.62 -3.13 -6.97
CA THR A 245 -12.91 -3.81 -7.08
C THR A 245 -13.00 -5.05 -6.18
N GLY A 246 -14.22 -5.42 -5.80
CA GLY A 246 -14.50 -6.62 -5.00
C GLY A 246 -13.93 -6.61 -3.58
N THR A 247 -14.23 -7.66 -2.82
CA THR A 247 -13.72 -7.85 -1.44
C THR A 247 -12.72 -8.99 -1.40
N CYS A 248 -11.64 -8.82 -0.65
CA CYS A 248 -10.60 -9.83 -0.57
C CYS A 248 -11.12 -11.08 0.18
N PRO A 249 -10.70 -12.30 -0.23
CA PRO A 249 -9.59 -12.62 -1.14
C PRO A 249 -9.91 -12.54 -2.65
N ALA A 250 -11.17 -12.34 -3.05
CA ALA A 250 -11.56 -12.29 -4.47
C ALA A 250 -11.54 -10.86 -5.07
N CYS A 251 -10.73 -9.99 -4.50
CA CYS A 251 -10.65 -8.58 -4.89
C CYS A 251 -9.63 -8.39 -6.03
N THR A 252 -9.71 -7.26 -6.74
CA THR A 252 -8.68 -6.87 -7.71
C THR A 252 -8.34 -5.40 -7.61
N LEU A 253 -7.18 -5.04 -8.15
CA LEU A 253 -6.78 -3.65 -8.40
C LEU A 253 -6.41 -3.53 -9.88
N THR A 254 -7.16 -2.72 -10.62
CA THR A 254 -6.83 -2.38 -11.99
C THR A 254 -6.01 -1.10 -12.04
N VAL A 255 -4.88 -1.14 -12.73
CA VAL A 255 -3.98 -0.02 -13.01
C VAL A 255 -4.08 0.30 -14.48
N SER A 256 -4.44 1.55 -14.79
CA SER A 256 -4.71 2.03 -16.14
C SER A 256 -4.05 3.37 -16.40
N ASN A 257 -4.20 3.92 -17.62
CA ASN A 257 -3.50 5.13 -18.06
C ASN A 257 -1.96 5.01 -18.00
N ILE A 258 -1.45 3.80 -18.26
CA ILE A 258 -0.02 3.53 -18.33
C ILE A 258 0.52 4.07 -19.65
N GLY A 259 1.43 5.03 -19.55
CA GLY A 259 2.08 5.68 -20.67
C GLY A 259 3.37 4.98 -21.11
N ALA A 260 4.16 5.72 -21.89
CA ALA A 260 5.43 5.26 -22.44
C ALA A 260 6.66 5.79 -21.68
N SER A 261 6.47 6.49 -20.55
CA SER A 261 7.54 7.17 -19.81
C SER A 261 8.47 6.21 -19.07
N GLY A 262 7.94 5.09 -18.58
CA GLY A 262 8.67 4.27 -17.60
C GLY A 262 8.47 4.68 -16.16
N ASP A 263 7.72 5.74 -15.90
CA ASP A 263 7.49 6.27 -14.55
C ASP A 263 6.10 5.89 -14.00
N ASP A 264 5.29 5.22 -14.83
CA ASP A 264 3.91 4.84 -14.49
C ASP A 264 3.90 3.50 -13.76
N GLY A 265 3.10 3.37 -12.71
CA GLY A 265 3.20 2.18 -11.88
C GLY A 265 2.47 2.21 -10.56
N VAL A 266 2.79 1.26 -9.70
CA VAL A 266 2.26 1.19 -8.33
C VAL A 266 3.39 0.97 -7.35
N ARG A 267 3.38 1.71 -6.26
CA ARG A 267 4.18 1.42 -5.07
C ARG A 267 3.29 0.75 -4.03
N VAL A 268 3.70 -0.43 -3.59
CA VAL A 268 3.12 -1.17 -2.46
C VAL A 268 3.95 -0.87 -1.22
N GLU A 269 3.33 -0.32 -0.18
CA GLU A 269 3.98 -0.11 1.11
C GLU A 269 3.74 -1.32 2.03
N VAL A 270 4.83 -1.98 2.43
CA VAL A 270 4.80 -3.20 3.26
C VAL A 270 5.31 -2.97 4.68
N LEU A 271 5.95 -1.82 4.93
CA LEU A 271 6.56 -1.41 6.21
C LEU A 271 7.77 -2.24 6.64
N SER A 272 7.63 -3.56 6.74
CA SER A 272 8.68 -4.52 7.07
C SER A 272 8.25 -5.90 6.57
N ALA A 273 8.93 -6.43 5.56
CA ALA A 273 8.69 -7.77 5.01
C ALA A 273 10.00 -8.46 4.64
N GLU A 274 10.05 -9.78 4.73
CA GLU A 274 11.13 -10.55 4.11
C GLU A 274 10.84 -10.76 2.61
N ALA A 275 9.60 -11.07 2.25
CA ALA A 275 9.19 -11.21 0.86
C ALA A 275 7.84 -10.53 0.60
N LEU A 276 7.58 -10.23 -0.68
CA LEU A 276 6.28 -9.80 -1.17
C LEU A 276 5.99 -10.49 -2.51
N THR A 277 4.92 -11.27 -2.54
CA THR A 277 4.40 -11.96 -3.72
C THR A 277 3.23 -11.17 -4.31
N GLN A 278 3.34 -10.87 -5.61
CA GLN A 278 2.33 -10.15 -6.37
C GLN A 278 1.82 -11.06 -7.49
N SER A 279 0.50 -11.25 -7.54
CA SER A 279 -0.15 -12.02 -8.61
C SER A 279 -0.84 -11.10 -9.60
N PHE A 280 -0.58 -11.33 -10.88
CA PHE A 280 -1.06 -10.52 -11.98
C PHE A 280 -2.04 -11.29 -12.86
N SER A 281 -3.07 -10.58 -13.29
CA SER A 281 -3.92 -10.95 -14.40
C SER A 281 -3.63 -9.98 -15.53
N TRP A 282 -2.92 -10.44 -16.55
CA TRP A 282 -2.74 -9.65 -17.76
C TRP A 282 -4.05 -9.71 -18.54
N ARG A 283 -4.98 -8.79 -18.26
CA ARG A 283 -6.17 -8.59 -19.10
C ARG A 283 -5.78 -7.92 -20.41
N ASN A 284 -5.05 -8.65 -21.23
CA ASN A 284 -4.85 -8.28 -22.60
C ASN A 284 -5.98 -8.81 -23.45
N THR A 285 -6.76 -7.87 -24.00
CA THR A 285 -7.71 -8.17 -25.08
C THR A 285 -7.01 -8.13 -26.46
N GLY A 286 -5.68 -8.03 -26.50
CA GLY A 286 -4.82 -8.01 -27.70
C GLY A 286 -3.35 -8.36 -27.41
N ALA A 287 -2.50 -8.35 -28.45
CA ALA A 287 -1.06 -8.57 -28.31
C ALA A 287 -0.41 -7.43 -27.52
N ILE A 288 0.52 -7.76 -26.62
CA ILE A 288 1.35 -6.78 -25.93
C ILE A 288 2.26 -6.11 -26.97
N PRO A 289 2.43 -4.78 -26.95
CA PRO A 289 3.27 -4.12 -27.94
C PRO A 289 4.76 -4.32 -27.69
N ASP A 290 5.54 -4.47 -28.76
CA ASP A 290 7.01 -4.43 -28.70
C ASP A 290 7.50 -3.23 -27.86
N GLY A 291 8.44 -3.47 -26.95
CA GLY A 291 8.95 -2.48 -26.00
C GLY A 291 8.09 -2.31 -24.75
N ALA A 292 7.03 -3.09 -24.57
CA ALA A 292 6.33 -3.19 -23.30
C ALA A 292 7.28 -3.69 -22.21
N ARG A 293 7.13 -3.14 -21.01
CA ARG A 293 8.07 -3.41 -19.91
C ARG A 293 7.38 -3.45 -18.57
N LEU A 294 7.75 -4.42 -17.75
CA LEU A 294 7.50 -4.44 -16.31
C LEU A 294 8.85 -4.44 -15.60
N ARG A 295 9.06 -3.48 -14.71
CA ARG A 295 10.19 -3.48 -13.79
C ARG A 295 9.66 -3.50 -12.37
N VAL A 296 10.07 -4.49 -11.59
CA VAL A 296 9.75 -4.59 -10.16
C VAL A 296 11.00 -4.32 -9.34
N ALA A 297 10.91 -3.44 -8.36
CA ALA A 297 12.02 -3.01 -7.52
C ALA A 297 11.66 -3.10 -6.03
N GLY A 298 12.51 -3.78 -5.26
CA GLY A 298 12.39 -3.85 -3.81
C GLY A 298 13.13 -2.70 -3.13
N PHE A 299 12.50 -2.06 -2.15
CA PHE A 299 13.06 -0.98 -1.35
C PHE A 299 13.13 -1.36 0.11
N GLY A 300 14.23 -1.04 0.78
CA GLY A 300 14.42 -1.41 2.19
C GLY A 300 15.36 -0.48 2.92
N ALA A 301 15.83 -0.96 4.08
CA ALA A 301 16.91 -0.34 4.81
C ALA A 301 18.25 -1.03 4.50
N LEU A 302 19.29 -0.25 4.20
CA LEU A 302 20.64 -0.75 3.96
C LEU A 302 21.66 0.22 4.56
N HIS A 303 22.61 -0.30 5.35
CA HIS A 303 23.67 0.51 5.98
C HIS A 303 23.17 1.72 6.79
N GLY A 304 21.99 1.60 7.42
CA GLY A 304 21.36 2.67 8.19
C GLY A 304 20.68 3.77 7.36
N LEU A 305 20.63 3.62 6.04
CA LEU A 305 19.77 4.41 5.15
C LEU A 305 18.44 3.68 4.97
N THR A 306 17.33 4.40 4.88
CA THR A 306 16.00 3.85 4.62
C THR A 306 15.50 4.25 3.24
N GLY A 307 14.63 3.43 2.65
CA GLY A 307 14.05 3.69 1.32
C GLY A 307 15.08 3.58 0.18
N VAL A 308 16.11 2.74 0.36
CA VAL A 308 17.11 2.45 -0.67
C VAL A 308 16.58 1.32 -1.55
N GLU A 309 16.76 1.43 -2.87
CA GLU A 309 16.50 0.31 -3.77
C GLU A 309 17.53 -0.79 -3.52
N LEU A 310 17.04 -1.98 -3.14
CA LEU A 310 17.87 -3.14 -2.82
C LEU A 310 18.26 -3.88 -4.11
N ALA A 311 17.26 -4.21 -4.92
CA ALA A 311 17.42 -4.87 -6.19
C ALA A 311 16.21 -4.61 -7.09
N SER A 312 16.34 -4.89 -8.38
CA SER A 312 15.23 -4.88 -9.33
C SER A 312 15.32 -5.99 -10.37
N ILE A 313 14.15 -6.42 -10.86
CA ILE A 313 14.01 -7.28 -12.04
C ILE A 313 13.19 -6.54 -13.09
N GLU A 314 13.58 -6.68 -14.36
CA GLU A 314 12.92 -6.06 -15.50
C GLU A 314 12.62 -7.13 -16.55
N LEU A 315 11.39 -7.16 -17.04
CA LEU A 315 10.95 -7.93 -18.20
C LEU A 315 10.60 -6.94 -19.31
N GLU A 316 11.30 -7.01 -20.43
CA GLU A 316 11.09 -6.14 -21.60
C GLU A 316 10.76 -6.99 -22.83
N ASP A 317 9.65 -6.69 -23.51
CA ASP A 317 9.33 -7.27 -24.81
C ASP A 317 10.29 -6.72 -25.87
N VAL A 318 11.17 -7.58 -26.38
CA VAL A 318 12.14 -7.26 -27.43
C VAL A 318 11.74 -7.85 -28.80
N GLY A 319 10.45 -8.16 -28.97
CA GLY A 319 9.74 -8.44 -30.21
C GLY A 319 9.38 -9.91 -30.43
N ALA A 320 10.28 -10.85 -30.15
CA ALA A 320 10.00 -12.30 -30.26
C ALA A 320 10.20 -13.05 -28.94
N GLN A 321 10.74 -12.36 -27.96
CA GLN A 321 11.08 -12.87 -26.64
C GLN A 321 10.91 -11.74 -25.64
N LEU A 322 10.65 -12.09 -24.39
CA LEU A 322 10.86 -11.19 -23.26
C LEU A 322 12.31 -11.32 -22.82
N GLU A 323 13.02 -10.21 -22.76
CA GLU A 323 14.33 -10.12 -22.12
C GLU A 323 14.16 -9.87 -20.63
N VAL A 324 14.69 -10.76 -19.80
CA VAL A 324 14.70 -10.62 -18.34
C VAL A 324 16.06 -10.07 -17.90
N ARG A 325 16.07 -9.00 -17.11
CA ARG A 325 17.26 -8.36 -16.54
C ARG A 325 17.14 -8.30 -15.02
N GLY A 326 18.21 -8.62 -14.31
CA GLY A 326 18.26 -8.52 -12.84
C GLY A 326 19.39 -7.59 -12.40
N GLU A 327 19.08 -6.58 -11.59
CA GLU A 327 20.02 -5.58 -11.09
C GLU A 327 20.12 -5.68 -9.56
N PHE A 328 21.33 -5.95 -9.07
CA PHE A 328 21.60 -6.22 -7.65
C PHE A 328 22.73 -5.35 -7.09
N SER A 329 23.16 -4.32 -7.81
CA SER A 329 24.17 -3.37 -7.32
C SER A 329 23.72 -2.61 -6.06
N GLY A 330 22.41 -2.50 -5.80
CA GLY A 330 21.87 -1.92 -4.58
C GLY A 330 22.31 -2.66 -3.32
N VAL A 331 22.43 -3.99 -3.38
CA VAL A 331 22.96 -4.86 -2.31
C VAL A 331 24.44 -5.22 -2.52
N GLY A 332 25.13 -4.57 -3.45
CA GLY A 332 26.56 -4.79 -3.70
C GLY A 332 26.91 -6.06 -4.47
N ALA A 333 25.93 -6.85 -4.94
CA ALA A 333 26.18 -8.10 -5.64
C ALA A 333 26.62 -7.84 -7.10
N PRO A 334 27.86 -8.21 -7.49
CA PRO A 334 28.41 -7.93 -8.82
C PRO A 334 28.03 -8.99 -9.87
N VAL A 335 27.54 -10.14 -9.42
CA VAL A 335 27.14 -11.29 -10.23
C VAL A 335 25.88 -11.91 -9.62
N ARG A 336 25.23 -12.80 -10.36
CA ARG A 336 23.97 -13.43 -9.96
C ARG A 336 23.92 -14.91 -10.33
N THR A 337 23.09 -15.64 -9.60
CA THR A 337 22.61 -16.97 -9.96
C THR A 337 21.28 -16.85 -10.68
N VAL A 338 21.12 -17.60 -11.76
CA VAL A 338 19.86 -17.77 -12.49
C VAL A 338 19.51 -19.25 -12.50
N ALA A 339 18.35 -19.60 -11.97
CA ALA A 339 17.85 -20.97 -11.89
C ALA A 339 16.46 -21.08 -12.53
N VAL A 340 16.19 -22.23 -13.14
CA VAL A 340 14.91 -22.55 -13.78
C VAL A 340 14.33 -23.79 -13.11
N PHE A 341 13.07 -23.69 -12.71
CA PHE A 341 12.30 -24.75 -12.10
C PHE A 341 11.12 -25.14 -12.98
N ASP A 342 10.69 -26.39 -12.87
CA ASP A 342 9.48 -26.93 -13.48
C ASP A 342 8.68 -27.65 -12.39
N SER A 343 7.53 -27.12 -12.02
CA SER A 343 6.68 -27.64 -10.94
C SER A 343 7.45 -27.86 -9.63
N GLY A 344 8.29 -26.87 -9.26
CA GLY A 344 9.12 -26.88 -8.05
C GLY A 344 10.41 -27.71 -8.16
N ALA A 345 10.66 -28.42 -9.27
CA ALA A 345 11.90 -29.16 -9.45
C ALA A 345 12.93 -28.35 -10.24
N LEU A 346 14.15 -28.21 -9.69
CA LEU A 346 15.26 -27.53 -10.38
C LEU A 346 15.62 -28.26 -11.69
N VAL A 347 15.42 -27.58 -12.82
CA VAL A 347 15.74 -28.10 -14.17
C VAL A 347 17.16 -27.73 -14.57
N GLY A 348 17.64 -26.56 -14.15
CA GLY A 348 19.01 -26.14 -14.39
C GLY A 348 19.29 -24.73 -13.87
N GLN A 349 20.58 -24.41 -13.75
CA GLN A 349 21.04 -23.12 -13.23
C GLN A 349 22.37 -22.69 -13.84
N LEU A 350 22.66 -21.40 -13.75
CA LEU A 350 23.95 -20.79 -14.03
C LEU A 350 24.31 -19.81 -12.92
N THR A 351 25.49 -19.98 -12.32
CA THR A 351 26.04 -19.10 -11.28
C THR A 351 27.14 -18.20 -11.84
N GLY A 352 27.49 -17.13 -11.12
CA GLY A 352 28.51 -16.16 -11.51
C GLY A 352 28.17 -15.39 -12.77
N GLN A 353 26.89 -15.28 -13.12
CA GLN A 353 26.45 -14.59 -14.32
C GLN A 353 26.63 -13.07 -14.15
N ALA A 354 27.20 -12.43 -15.16
CA ALA A 354 27.42 -10.98 -15.21
C ALA A 354 26.76 -10.35 -16.44
N GLY A 355 26.57 -9.03 -16.40
CA GLY A 355 25.92 -8.27 -17.48
C GLY A 355 24.41 -8.08 -17.28
N PRO A 356 23.74 -7.31 -18.14
CA PRO A 356 22.37 -6.88 -17.89
C PRO A 356 21.35 -8.02 -18.04
N THR A 357 21.48 -8.87 -19.06
CA THR A 357 20.50 -9.90 -19.40
C THR A 357 20.67 -11.17 -18.56
N ALA A 358 19.64 -11.53 -17.80
CA ALA A 358 19.58 -12.76 -17.02
C ALA A 358 19.11 -13.95 -17.85
N ALA A 359 18.00 -13.77 -18.56
CA ALA A 359 17.40 -14.78 -19.41
C ALA A 359 16.61 -14.16 -20.57
N ARG A 360 16.24 -14.99 -21.54
CA ARG A 360 15.25 -14.69 -22.57
C ARG A 360 14.16 -15.75 -22.51
N VAL A 361 12.90 -15.34 -22.51
CA VAL A 361 11.77 -16.26 -22.44
C VAL A 361 10.84 -16.03 -23.64
N ASP A 362 10.05 -17.04 -23.99
CA ASP A 362 9.07 -16.91 -25.07
C ASP A 362 8.04 -15.80 -24.76
N ASP A 363 7.82 -14.89 -25.71
CA ASP A 363 7.05 -13.64 -25.52
C ASP A 363 5.53 -13.83 -25.41
N MET A 364 5.02 -15.04 -25.66
CA MET A 364 3.58 -15.27 -25.65
C MET A 364 2.97 -15.33 -24.24
N ASP A 365 3.78 -15.44 -23.18
CA ASP A 365 3.31 -15.63 -21.82
C ASP A 365 4.00 -14.66 -20.85
N TRP A 366 3.30 -13.60 -20.46
CA TRP A 366 3.73 -12.70 -19.39
C TRP A 366 3.56 -13.36 -18.02
N PRO A 367 4.40 -13.02 -17.03
CA PRO A 367 4.46 -13.74 -15.76
C PRO A 367 3.20 -13.54 -14.92
N THR A 368 2.60 -14.61 -14.42
CA THR A 368 1.36 -14.55 -13.62
C THR A 368 1.62 -14.22 -12.16
N ARG A 369 2.85 -14.42 -11.68
CA ARG A 369 3.23 -14.13 -10.29
C ARG A 369 4.69 -13.71 -10.22
N LEU A 370 4.99 -12.70 -9.43
CA LEU A 370 6.34 -12.23 -9.16
C LEU A 370 6.52 -12.04 -7.65
N THR A 371 7.55 -12.66 -7.11
CA THR A 371 7.94 -12.51 -5.71
C THR A 371 9.21 -11.66 -5.68
N THR A 372 9.14 -10.55 -4.95
CA THR A 372 10.32 -9.80 -4.53
C THR A 372 10.72 -10.31 -3.17
N ASP A 373 11.88 -10.94 -3.09
CA ASP A 373 12.32 -11.61 -1.89
C ASP A 373 13.63 -10.97 -1.43
N ALA A 374 13.65 -10.42 -0.22
CA ALA A 374 14.87 -9.91 0.39
C ALA A 374 15.76 -11.04 0.93
N ARG A 375 15.25 -12.27 1.02
CA ARG A 375 15.94 -13.48 1.50
C ARG A 375 15.46 -14.74 0.79
N VAL A 376 15.97 -15.01 -0.43
CA VAL A 376 15.67 -16.29 -1.07
C VAL A 376 16.37 -17.42 -0.30
N ALA A 377 15.61 -18.12 0.56
CA ALA A 377 16.09 -19.16 1.45
C ALA A 377 16.79 -20.30 0.69
N GLU A 378 16.25 -20.67 -0.48
CA GLU A 378 16.78 -21.74 -1.33
C GLU A 378 18.21 -21.47 -1.86
N PHE A 379 18.66 -20.21 -1.87
CA PHE A 379 19.97 -19.80 -2.37
C PHE A 379 20.85 -19.12 -1.32
N GLY A 380 20.57 -19.32 -0.03
CA GLY A 380 21.41 -18.83 1.06
C GLY A 380 21.14 -17.37 1.47
N GLY A 381 19.90 -16.89 1.30
CA GLY A 381 19.39 -15.70 2.02
C GLY A 381 19.76 -14.35 1.41
N VAL A 382 19.69 -14.20 0.08
CA VAL A 382 20.01 -12.94 -0.61
C VAL A 382 18.78 -12.35 -1.32
N ALA A 383 18.79 -11.03 -1.55
CA ALA A 383 17.85 -10.36 -2.44
C ALA A 383 17.73 -11.11 -3.78
N GLY A 384 16.51 -11.46 -4.14
CA GLY A 384 16.19 -12.21 -5.34
C GLY A 384 14.76 -11.98 -5.81
N PHE A 385 14.50 -12.51 -7.00
CA PHE A 385 13.19 -12.44 -7.63
C PHE A 385 12.80 -13.82 -8.13
N ILE A 386 11.55 -14.19 -7.87
CA ILE A 386 10.94 -15.42 -8.38
C ILE A 386 9.86 -15.00 -9.37
N VAL A 387 10.03 -15.38 -10.63
CA VAL A 387 9.08 -15.10 -11.71
C VAL A 387 8.41 -16.41 -12.10
N ASN A 388 7.08 -16.44 -12.06
CA ASN A 388 6.30 -17.64 -12.33
C ASN A 388 5.36 -17.43 -13.52
N TRP A 389 5.17 -18.50 -14.29
CA TRP A 389 4.23 -18.59 -15.40
C TRP A 389 3.19 -19.69 -15.14
N SER A 390 1.99 -19.54 -15.71
CA SER A 390 0.92 -20.52 -15.52
C SER A 390 1.17 -21.87 -16.21
N THR A 391 2.13 -21.91 -17.14
CA THR A 391 2.51 -23.12 -17.88
C THR A 391 4.01 -23.11 -18.15
N PRO A 392 4.65 -24.27 -18.29
CA PRO A 392 6.06 -24.33 -18.66
C PRO A 392 6.34 -23.66 -20.01
N ILE A 393 7.36 -22.81 -20.06
CA ILE A 393 7.82 -22.08 -21.23
C ILE A 393 9.30 -22.36 -21.51
N LEU A 394 9.80 -21.95 -22.69
CA LEU A 394 11.23 -21.98 -22.97
C LEU A 394 11.93 -20.80 -22.32
N ILE A 395 12.99 -21.09 -21.56
CA ILE A 395 13.82 -20.12 -20.85
C ILE A 395 15.28 -20.32 -21.28
N GLU A 396 15.84 -19.34 -21.99
CA GLU A 396 17.24 -19.27 -22.36
C GLU A 396 18.01 -18.46 -21.31
N ILE A 397 18.76 -19.15 -20.44
CA ILE A 397 19.65 -18.47 -19.50
C ILE A 397 20.78 -17.83 -20.29
N ALA A 398 21.05 -16.54 -20.08
CA ALA A 398 22.08 -15.84 -20.85
C ALA A 398 23.47 -16.43 -20.58
N GLY A 399 24.16 -16.89 -21.62
CA GLY A 399 25.43 -17.60 -21.50
C GLY A 399 25.32 -19.03 -20.92
N GLY A 400 24.10 -19.52 -20.72
CA GLY A 400 23.77 -20.83 -20.16
C GLY A 400 22.94 -21.70 -21.11
N PRO A 401 22.24 -22.72 -20.58
CA PRO A 401 21.37 -23.59 -21.36
C PRO A 401 20.01 -22.95 -21.68
N THR A 402 19.35 -23.47 -22.70
CA THR A 402 17.90 -23.31 -22.90
C THR A 402 17.18 -24.45 -22.20
N LEU A 403 16.25 -24.13 -21.32
CA LEU A 403 15.50 -25.05 -20.47
C LEU A 403 14.00 -24.85 -20.69
N THR A 404 13.21 -25.83 -20.27
CA THR A 404 11.75 -25.69 -20.17
C THR A 404 11.38 -25.71 -18.70
N GLY A 405 10.59 -24.75 -18.24
CA GLY A 405 10.16 -24.63 -16.86
C GLY A 405 9.08 -23.56 -16.70
N ASP A 406 8.42 -23.56 -15.55
CA ASP A 406 7.34 -22.64 -15.18
C ASP A 406 7.80 -21.54 -14.21
N GLN A 407 9.05 -21.59 -13.75
CA GLN A 407 9.60 -20.62 -12.81
C GLN A 407 11.05 -20.27 -13.14
N LEU A 408 11.38 -18.98 -12.98
CA LEU A 408 12.71 -18.40 -13.10
C LEU A 408 13.06 -17.72 -11.77
N VAL A 409 14.16 -18.15 -11.17
CA VAL A 409 14.70 -17.54 -9.95
C VAL A 409 15.98 -16.80 -10.30
N VAL A 410 16.08 -15.53 -9.89
CA VAL A 410 17.24 -14.68 -10.13
C VAL A 410 17.70 -14.09 -8.79
N VAL A 411 18.90 -14.42 -8.35
CA VAL A 411 19.41 -14.06 -7.02
C VAL A 411 20.78 -13.41 -7.13
N GLY A 412 20.99 -12.30 -6.42
CA GLY A 412 22.31 -11.68 -6.30
C GLY A 412 23.29 -12.60 -5.57
N GLU A 413 24.54 -12.67 -6.02
CA GLU A 413 25.58 -13.44 -5.31
C GLU A 413 26.48 -12.54 -4.48
N SER A 414 26.81 -12.99 -3.27
CA SER A 414 27.71 -12.28 -2.34
C SER A 414 27.30 -10.82 -2.08
N PRO A 415 26.07 -10.56 -1.62
CA PRO A 415 25.65 -9.21 -1.22
C PRO A 415 26.49 -8.74 -0.01
N ASP A 416 26.53 -7.44 0.23
CA ASP A 416 27.07 -6.91 1.49
C ASP A 416 26.21 -7.40 2.68
N ASP A 417 26.82 -7.85 3.79
CA ASP A 417 26.16 -8.36 5.01
C ASP A 417 25.13 -7.36 5.58
N VAL A 418 23.81 -7.55 5.36
CA VAL A 418 22.77 -6.79 6.09
C VAL A 418 21.44 -7.57 6.15
N PRO A 419 20.70 -7.56 7.27
CA PRO A 419 19.28 -7.91 7.27
C PRO A 419 18.52 -6.99 6.32
N LEU A 420 17.94 -7.58 5.27
CA LEU A 420 17.12 -6.89 4.30
C LEU A 420 15.66 -7.03 4.73
N ASP A 421 15.07 -5.91 5.16
CA ASP A 421 13.62 -5.81 5.33
C ASP A 421 13.09 -4.91 4.20
N LEU A 422 12.15 -5.45 3.42
CA LEU A 422 11.39 -4.68 2.46
C LEU A 422 10.51 -3.69 3.22
N THR A 423 10.56 -2.45 2.79
CA THR A 423 9.70 -1.34 3.25
C THR A 423 8.67 -0.98 2.18
N ALA A 424 8.99 -1.25 0.91
CA ALA A 424 8.09 -1.12 -0.22
C ALA A 424 8.55 -1.97 -1.42
N VAL A 425 7.63 -2.22 -2.33
CA VAL A 425 7.91 -2.74 -3.68
C VAL A 425 7.30 -1.76 -4.69
N GLU A 426 8.03 -1.44 -5.75
CA GLU A 426 7.53 -0.62 -6.85
C GLU A 426 7.47 -1.41 -8.15
N ASP A 427 6.31 -1.39 -8.79
CA ASP A 427 6.05 -1.88 -10.13
C ASP A 427 6.03 -0.70 -11.09
N HIS A 428 7.00 -0.62 -11.99
CA HIS A 428 7.07 0.37 -13.07
C HIS A 428 6.70 -0.31 -14.38
N VAL A 429 5.78 0.30 -15.11
CA VAL A 429 5.14 -0.30 -16.28
C VAL A 429 5.23 0.65 -17.47
N VAL A 430 5.48 0.09 -18.66
CA VAL A 430 5.60 0.85 -19.91
C VAL A 430 4.73 0.22 -20.98
N ILE A 431 3.86 1.02 -21.60
CA ILE A 431 3.08 0.68 -22.82
C ILE A 431 2.11 -0.51 -22.63
N ILE A 432 2.06 -1.12 -21.45
CA ILE A 432 1.06 -2.14 -21.12
C ILE A 432 -0.29 -1.44 -20.96
N PRO A 433 -1.33 -1.79 -21.75
CA PRO A 433 -2.58 -1.05 -21.75
C PRO A 433 -3.36 -1.17 -20.43
N LEU A 434 -3.18 -2.27 -19.71
CA LEU A 434 -3.88 -2.58 -18.47
C LEU A 434 -3.08 -3.58 -17.65
N LEU A 435 -2.84 -3.27 -16.38
CA LEU A 435 -2.28 -4.19 -15.39
C LEU A 435 -3.34 -4.46 -14.31
N GLU A 436 -3.68 -5.72 -14.04
CA GLU A 436 -4.61 -6.08 -12.97
C GLU A 436 -3.87 -6.92 -11.92
N PHE A 437 -3.77 -6.41 -10.70
CA PHE A 437 -3.36 -7.20 -9.54
C PHE A 437 -4.57 -7.99 -9.04
N VAL A 438 -4.35 -9.27 -8.76
CA VAL A 438 -5.38 -10.20 -8.25
C VAL A 438 -5.12 -10.56 -6.79
N SER A 439 -3.85 -10.58 -6.39
CA SER A 439 -3.46 -10.66 -4.99
C SER A 439 -2.11 -9.97 -4.80
N ILE A 440 -1.93 -9.46 -3.59
CA ILE A 440 -0.63 -9.06 -3.05
C ILE A 440 -0.61 -9.69 -1.67
N GLY A 441 0.40 -10.46 -1.37
CA GLY A 441 0.63 -11.06 -0.07
C GLY A 441 2.10 -10.94 0.25
N GLN A 442 2.43 -10.59 1.47
CA GLN A 442 3.70 -11.06 2.00
C GLN A 442 3.57 -12.57 1.98
N GLU A 443 4.46 -13.27 1.27
CA GLU A 443 4.79 -14.60 1.74
C GLU A 443 5.35 -14.31 3.12
N GLU A 444 4.49 -14.42 4.14
CA GLU A 444 5.00 -14.64 5.48
C GLU A 444 5.89 -15.86 5.26
N SER A 445 7.20 -15.65 5.37
CA SER A 445 8.11 -16.76 5.60
C SER A 445 7.42 -17.51 6.71
N CYS A 446 6.83 -18.66 6.40
CA CYS A 446 5.96 -19.32 7.36
C CYS A 446 6.92 -20.00 8.31
N PRO A 447 7.25 -19.38 9.47
CA PRO A 447 8.33 -19.86 10.28
C PRO A 447 7.73 -21.04 11.02
N GLY A 448 7.81 -22.21 10.41
CA GLY A 448 7.00 -23.34 10.79
C GLY A 448 6.51 -24.22 9.64
N ASP A 449 6.50 -23.77 8.38
CA ASP A 449 6.18 -24.62 7.22
C ASP A 449 7.49 -25.24 6.71
N VAL A 450 7.82 -26.42 7.24
CA VAL A 450 9.08 -27.13 6.98
C VAL A 450 8.94 -28.03 5.74
N ASP A 451 7.73 -28.48 5.42
CA ASP A 451 7.50 -29.39 4.28
C ASP A 451 7.06 -28.67 2.99
N GLY A 452 6.79 -27.37 3.09
CA GLY A 452 6.57 -26.44 1.98
C GLY A 452 5.21 -26.60 1.33
N ASP A 453 4.19 -27.02 2.09
CA ASP A 453 2.84 -27.26 1.59
C ASP A 453 1.86 -26.08 1.80
N ASP A 454 2.40 -24.92 2.20
CA ASP A 454 1.71 -23.67 2.45
C ASP A 454 0.76 -23.72 3.67
N ASP A 455 0.94 -24.67 4.60
CA ASP A 455 0.38 -24.59 5.94
C ASP A 455 1.38 -24.99 7.05
N ILE A 456 1.04 -24.69 8.30
CA ILE A 456 1.85 -25.02 9.48
C ILE A 456 1.05 -26.00 10.31
N ASP A 457 1.31 -27.29 10.14
CA ASP A 457 0.53 -28.34 10.76
C ASP A 457 1.39 -29.45 11.42
N LEU A 458 0.81 -30.65 11.55
CA LEU A 458 1.50 -31.79 12.14
C LEU A 458 2.60 -32.38 11.24
N GLY A 459 2.54 -32.15 9.93
CA GLY A 459 3.58 -32.47 8.94
C GLY A 459 4.86 -31.74 9.28
N ASP A 460 4.79 -30.43 9.43
CA ASP A 460 5.94 -29.60 9.77
C ASP A 460 6.51 -29.90 11.14
N LEU A 461 5.63 -30.04 12.13
CA LEU A 461 6.04 -30.40 13.48
C LEU A 461 6.76 -31.76 13.48
N ALA A 462 6.29 -32.71 12.67
CA ALA A 462 6.94 -34.01 12.55
C ALA A 462 8.32 -33.90 11.88
N GLN A 463 8.47 -33.03 10.88
CA GLN A 463 9.75 -32.80 10.20
C GLN A 463 10.76 -32.10 11.11
N LEU A 464 10.38 -31.02 11.80
CA LEU A 464 11.22 -30.37 12.81
C LEU A 464 11.66 -31.36 13.90
N LEU A 465 10.73 -32.14 14.43
CA LEU A 465 11.04 -33.13 15.48
C LEU A 465 11.95 -34.27 14.97
N ALA A 466 11.94 -34.57 13.67
CA ALA A 466 12.85 -35.56 13.08
C ALA A 466 14.30 -35.08 13.06
N ASN A 467 14.51 -33.76 12.99
CA ASN A 467 15.82 -33.11 12.95
C ASN A 467 16.20 -32.47 14.30
N PHE A 468 15.40 -32.63 15.35
CA PHE A 468 15.64 -32.01 16.65
C PHE A 468 17.03 -32.35 17.22
N GLY A 469 17.83 -31.31 17.50
CA GLY A 469 19.22 -31.40 17.94
C GLY A 469 20.24 -31.56 16.81
N MET A 470 19.84 -31.39 15.54
CA MET A 470 20.74 -31.40 14.38
C MET A 470 21.66 -30.17 14.39
N THR A 471 22.92 -30.37 14.00
CA THR A 471 23.89 -29.31 13.74
C THR A 471 24.98 -29.82 12.76
N PRO A 472 25.34 -29.07 11.71
CA PRO A 472 24.67 -27.84 11.27
C PRO A 472 23.28 -28.15 10.70
N ALA A 473 22.36 -27.20 10.80
CA ALA A 473 21.00 -27.26 10.26
C ALA A 473 20.68 -25.97 9.50
N ASP A 474 19.70 -26.04 8.59
CA ASP A 474 19.10 -24.90 7.91
C ASP A 474 17.57 -24.91 8.08
N ALA A 475 16.86 -23.93 7.50
CA ALA A 475 15.40 -23.82 7.62
C ALA A 475 14.64 -25.06 7.11
N SER A 476 15.17 -25.78 6.11
CA SER A 476 14.55 -27.03 5.61
C SER A 476 14.72 -28.20 6.58
N ASP A 477 15.72 -28.11 7.46
CA ASP A 477 15.91 -29.01 8.58
C ASP A 477 15.08 -28.58 9.82
N GLY A 478 14.52 -27.38 9.83
CA GLY A 478 13.74 -26.82 10.94
C GLY A 478 14.50 -25.85 11.84
N ASP A 479 15.60 -25.23 11.37
CA ASP A 479 16.28 -24.08 12.03
C ASP A 479 15.68 -22.77 11.50
N PHE A 480 14.70 -22.22 12.22
CA PHE A 480 13.97 -21.02 11.82
C PHE A 480 14.58 -19.73 12.38
N ASP A 481 15.42 -19.81 13.41
CA ASP A 481 16.09 -18.64 13.99
C ASP A 481 17.51 -18.40 13.46
N ASN A 482 17.95 -19.23 12.51
CA ASN A 482 19.26 -19.22 11.86
C ASN A 482 20.43 -19.39 12.85
N SER A 483 20.23 -20.20 13.88
CA SER A 483 21.26 -20.49 14.89
C SER A 483 22.27 -21.58 14.46
N ASN A 484 22.07 -22.22 13.30
CA ASN A 484 22.73 -23.45 12.83
C ASN A 484 22.41 -24.69 13.69
N GLU A 485 21.35 -24.66 14.49
CA GLU A 485 20.87 -25.81 15.28
C GLU A 485 19.34 -25.86 15.28
N VAL A 486 18.78 -27.08 15.34
CA VAL A 486 17.32 -27.26 15.52
C VAL A 486 17.05 -27.51 17.00
N ASP A 487 16.43 -26.56 17.69
CA ASP A 487 16.19 -26.65 19.13
C ASP A 487 14.80 -26.15 19.58
N LEU A 488 14.69 -25.79 20.87
CA LEU A 488 13.42 -25.34 21.45
C LEU A 488 13.00 -23.94 20.98
N ALA A 489 13.93 -23.11 20.51
CA ALA A 489 13.63 -21.82 19.90
C ALA A 489 12.85 -22.03 18.60
N ASP A 490 13.32 -22.94 17.74
CA ASP A 490 12.63 -23.28 16.48
C ASP A 490 11.27 -23.90 16.72
N LEU A 491 11.18 -24.82 17.67
CA LEU A 491 9.89 -25.40 18.06
C LEU A 491 8.93 -24.33 18.57
N ALA A 492 9.41 -23.32 19.30
CA ALA A 492 8.57 -22.23 19.79
C ALA A 492 8.10 -21.33 18.65
N ILE A 493 8.92 -21.15 17.62
CA ILE A 493 8.60 -20.42 16.39
C ILE A 493 7.47 -21.14 15.64
N LEU A 494 7.62 -22.43 15.33
CA LEU A 494 6.57 -23.23 14.67
C LEU A 494 5.28 -23.24 15.46
N LEU A 495 5.35 -23.49 16.77
CA LEU A 495 4.15 -23.56 17.61
C LEU A 495 3.45 -22.20 17.76
N SER A 496 4.13 -21.08 17.49
CA SER A 496 3.53 -19.75 17.50
C SER A 496 2.58 -19.52 16.32
N ALA A 497 2.78 -20.27 15.23
CA ALA A 497 2.01 -20.20 14.00
C ALA A 497 1.31 -21.54 13.67
N PHE A 498 1.16 -22.46 14.64
CA PHE A 498 0.53 -23.75 14.40
C PHE A 498 -0.95 -23.61 13.99
N ASP A 499 -1.39 -24.42 13.02
CA ASP A 499 -2.72 -24.41 12.38
C ASP A 499 -2.99 -23.13 11.57
N THR A 500 -1.93 -22.50 11.02
CA THR A 500 -2.06 -21.36 10.08
C THR A 500 -1.74 -21.77 8.66
N THR A 501 -2.52 -21.29 7.69
CA THR A 501 -2.22 -21.41 6.27
C THR A 501 -1.41 -20.20 5.81
N CYS A 502 -0.29 -20.45 5.16
CA CYS A 502 0.58 -19.48 4.52
C CYS A 502 -0.13 -18.91 3.28
N ASN A 503 -0.04 -17.61 3.03
CA ASN A 503 -0.67 -16.98 1.86
C ASN A 503 0.31 -16.13 1.06
#